data_AF-R5VID1-F1
#
_entry.id   AF-R5VID1-F1
#
_cell.length_a   1.000
_cell.length_b   1.000
_cell.length_c   1.000
_cell.angle_alpha   90.00
_cell.angle_beta   90.00
_cell.angle_gamma   90.00
#
_symmetry.space_group_name_H-M   'P 1'
#
loop_
_entity.id
_entity.type
_entity.pdbx_description
1 polymer ?
#
loop_
_entity_poly.entity_id
_entity_poly.type
_entity_poly.pdbx_seq_one_letter_code
_entity_poly.pdbx_strand_id
1 'polypeptide(L)'
;MENYRQHHDIGFYAESLHISTTYLSRIVKHITGHTVRFHISELLCADARKLLECTDLDIKEIAEKLGFSEQSVFGKFFVKKTGVSPMKFRTQRERDKKNYLLPNA
;
A
#
# COMPACT_ATOMS: atom_id res chain seq x y z
N MET A 1 22.84 12.35 -1.93
CA MET A 1 21.38 12.10 -1.94
C MET A 1 21.14 10.69 -1.42
N GLU A 2 21.32 10.42 -0.12
CA GLU A 2 21.66 9.04 0.30
C GLU A 2 20.98 8.50 1.57
N ASN A 3 19.93 9.11 2.13
CA ASN A 3 19.43 8.66 3.45
C ASN A 3 17.90 8.60 3.64
N TYR A 4 17.10 8.41 2.58
CA TYR A 4 15.65 8.20 2.74
C TYR A 4 15.24 6.71 2.78
N ARG A 5 16.19 5.79 2.59
CA ARG A 5 15.96 4.34 2.44
C ARG A 5 16.05 3.53 3.74
N GLN A 6 16.49 4.11 4.86
CA GLN A 6 16.77 3.34 6.09
C GLN A 6 15.88 3.64 7.30
N HIS A 7 15.15 4.77 7.35
CA HIS A 7 14.33 5.11 8.51
C HIS A 7 12.93 5.58 8.11
N HIS A 8 11.95 4.68 8.26
CA HIS A 8 10.52 4.97 8.13
C HIS A 8 9.88 5.41 9.46
N ASP A 9 10.69 5.74 10.45
CA ASP A 9 10.19 6.08 11.78
C ASP A 9 9.88 7.57 11.89
N ILE A 10 8.59 7.90 12.00
CA ILE A 10 8.11 9.25 12.24
C ILE A 10 8.74 9.86 13.52
N GLY A 11 9.20 9.01 14.46
CA GLY A 11 9.96 9.44 15.63
C GLY A 11 11.23 10.23 15.26
N PHE A 12 11.99 9.78 14.27
CA PHE A 12 13.25 10.43 13.87
C PHE A 12 13.05 11.87 13.37
N TYR A 13 12.00 12.10 12.57
CA TYR A 13 11.66 13.42 12.06
C TYR A 13 11.04 14.32 13.13
N ALA A 14 10.25 13.76 14.05
CA ALA A 14 9.67 14.50 15.18
C ALA A 14 10.74 14.98 16.16
N GLU A 15 11.71 14.11 16.47
CA GLU A 15 12.85 14.40 17.35
C GLU A 15 13.80 15.44 16.73
N SER A 16 14.13 15.31 15.44
CA SER A 16 14.98 16.26 14.70
C SER A 16 14.37 17.66 14.56
N LEU A 17 13.05 17.78 14.66
CA LEU A 17 12.32 19.05 14.56
C LEU A 17 11.87 19.57 15.93
N HIS A 18 12.22 18.89 17.03
CA HIS A 18 11.76 19.19 18.39
C HIS A 18 10.23 19.36 18.53
N ILE A 19 9.45 18.56 17.79
CA ILE A 19 7.98 18.60 17.83
C ILE A 19 7.41 17.23 18.14
N SER A 20 6.25 17.19 18.81
CA SER A 20 5.58 15.90 19.03
C SER A 20 5.08 15.29 17.72
N THR A 21 5.09 13.96 17.63
CA THR A 21 4.49 13.20 16.52
C THR A 21 3.02 13.56 16.28
N THR A 22 2.31 13.94 17.35
CA THR A 22 0.95 14.50 17.33
C THR A 22 0.88 15.86 16.64
N TYR A 23 1.85 16.75 16.87
CA TYR A 23 1.93 18.05 16.21
C TYR A 23 2.30 17.92 14.72
N LEU A 24 3.27 17.07 14.39
CA LEU A 24 3.60 16.74 13.01
C LEU A 24 2.40 16.14 12.25
N SER A 25 1.67 15.20 12.89
CA SER A 25 0.45 14.61 12.32
C SER A 25 -0.66 15.65 12.10
N ARG A 26 -0.76 16.64 13.00
CA ARG A 26 -1.70 17.77 12.87
C ARG A 26 -1.32 18.70 11.73
N ILE A 27 -0.04 19.03 11.57
CA ILE A 27 0.46 19.86 10.46
C ILE A 27 0.24 19.14 9.12
N VAL A 28 0.59 17.86 9.01
CA VAL A 28 0.36 17.08 7.78
C VAL A 28 -1.12 17.07 7.42
N LYS A 29 -2.02 16.83 8.39
CA LYS A 29 -3.46 16.90 8.15
C LYS A 29 -3.93 18.29 7.75
N HIS A 30 -3.36 19.34 8.35
CA HIS A 30 -3.72 20.72 8.06
C HIS A 30 -3.29 21.14 6.65
N ILE A 31 -2.11 20.70 6.20
CA ILE A 31 -1.56 21.03 4.88
C ILE A 31 -2.18 20.15 3.78
N THR A 32 -2.29 18.83 4.00
CA THR A 32 -2.73 17.89 2.96
C THR A 32 -4.22 17.54 3.01
N GLY A 33 -4.96 18.05 4.02
CA GLY A 33 -6.35 17.69 4.31
C GLY A 33 -6.57 16.27 4.83
N HIS A 34 -5.51 15.45 4.93
CA HIS A 34 -5.59 14.00 5.18
C HIS A 34 -4.68 13.57 6.32
N THR A 35 -5.12 12.60 7.11
CA THR A 35 -4.31 12.10 8.23
C THR A 35 -3.10 11.31 7.74
N VAL A 36 -2.07 11.20 8.57
CA VAL A 36 -0.93 10.30 8.31
C VAL A 36 -1.38 8.87 8.03
N ARG A 37 -2.41 8.40 8.74
CA ARG A 37 -3.03 7.08 8.53
C ARG A 37 -3.64 6.93 7.13
N PHE A 38 -4.22 8.00 6.57
CA PHE A 38 -4.71 7.99 5.20
C PHE A 38 -3.56 7.74 4.23
N HIS A 39 -2.47 8.50 4.34
CA HIS A 39 -1.29 8.36 3.47
C HIS A 39 -0.64 6.99 3.56
N ILE A 40 -0.48 6.45 4.78
CA ILE A 40 0.01 5.07 4.97
C ILE A 40 -0.91 4.07 4.26
N SER A 41 -2.23 4.26 4.37
CA SER A 41 -3.19 3.37 3.71
C SER A 41 -3.13 3.48 2.18
N GLU A 42 -2.83 4.66 1.63
CA GLU A 42 -2.64 4.84 0.18
C GLU A 42 -1.35 4.14 -0.29
N LEU A 43 -0.24 4.32 0.44
CA LEU A 43 1.03 3.65 0.15
C LEU A 43 0.89 2.13 0.20
N LEU A 44 0.28 1.58 1.25
CA LEU A 44 -0.01 0.15 1.37
C LEU A 44 -0.88 -0.36 0.22
N CYS A 45 -1.85 0.43 -0.23
CA CYS A 45 -2.68 0.06 -1.38
C CYS A 45 -1.88 0.06 -2.69
N ALA A 46 -0.98 1.03 -2.90
CA ALA A 46 -0.14 1.10 -4.08
C ALA A 46 0.84 -0.09 -4.15
N ASP A 47 1.49 -0.42 -3.03
CA ASP A 47 2.38 -1.58 -2.94
C ASP A 47 1.62 -2.89 -3.13
N ALA A 48 0.41 -3.01 -2.56
CA ALA A 48 -0.43 -4.18 -2.77
C ALA A 48 -0.77 -4.40 -4.25
N ARG A 49 -1.15 -3.34 -4.99
CA ARG A 49 -1.41 -3.43 -6.44
C ARG A 49 -0.17 -3.90 -7.18
N LYS A 50 0.98 -3.28 -6.90
CA LYS A 50 2.26 -3.65 -7.51
C LYS A 50 2.63 -5.11 -7.26
N LEU A 51 2.47 -5.61 -6.04
CA LEU A 51 2.75 -7.01 -5.72
C LEU A 51 1.79 -7.96 -6.46
N LEU A 52 0.51 -7.61 -6.54
CA LEU A 52 -0.49 -8.40 -7.28
C LEU A 52 -0.23 -8.42 -8.80
N GLU A 53 0.36 -7.35 -9.34
CA GLU A 53 0.66 -7.16 -10.77
C GLU A 53 2.04 -7.65 -11.20
N CYS A 54 3.03 -7.66 -10.32
CA CYS A 54 4.42 -7.93 -10.68
C CYS A 54 4.95 -9.24 -10.11
N THR A 55 4.20 -9.93 -9.25
CA THR A 55 4.67 -11.14 -8.57
C THR A 55 3.61 -12.24 -8.55
N ASP A 56 4.07 -13.48 -8.47
CA ASP A 56 3.24 -14.68 -8.34
C ASP A 56 2.99 -15.09 -6.87
N LEU A 57 3.41 -14.24 -5.92
CA LEU A 57 3.19 -14.46 -4.48
C LEU A 57 1.71 -14.72 -4.21
N ASP A 58 1.40 -15.68 -3.36
CA ASP A 58 0.01 -15.89 -2.97
C ASP A 58 -0.53 -14.70 -2.15
N ILE A 59 -1.85 -14.65 -1.98
CA ILE A 59 -2.50 -13.52 -1.31
C ILE A 59 -2.13 -13.46 0.18
N LYS A 60 -1.75 -14.58 0.80
CA LYS A 60 -1.32 -14.65 2.19
C LYS A 60 0.10 -14.10 2.34
N GLU A 61 1.03 -14.47 1.48
CA GLU A 61 2.39 -13.94 1.44
C GLU A 61 2.39 -12.42 1.22
N ILE A 62 1.51 -11.91 0.36
CA ILE A 62 1.34 -10.46 0.17
C ILE A 62 0.82 -9.80 1.45
N ALA A 63 -0.14 -10.41 2.14
CA ALA A 63 -0.67 -9.88 3.40
C ALA A 63 0.44 -9.79 4.47
N GLU A 64 1.21 -10.85 4.64
CA GLU A 64 2.34 -10.91 5.57
C GLU A 64 3.41 -9.86 5.22
N LYS A 65 3.77 -9.73 3.95
CA LYS A 65 4.77 -8.76 3.47
C LYS A 65 4.37 -7.31 3.65
N LEU A 66 3.06 -7.03 3.66
CA LEU A 66 2.50 -5.70 3.94
C LEU A 66 2.19 -5.47 5.43
N GLY A 67 2.53 -6.43 6.30
CA GLY A 67 2.37 -6.33 7.75
C GLY A 67 0.94 -6.55 8.25
N PHE A 68 0.07 -7.20 7.48
CA PHE A 68 -1.24 -7.61 7.95
C PHE A 68 -1.13 -8.90 8.75
N SER A 69 -1.83 -8.95 9.89
CA SER A 69 -1.86 -10.13 10.75
C SER A 69 -2.50 -11.34 10.07
N GLU A 70 -3.45 -11.11 9.16
CA GLU A 70 -4.24 -12.15 8.52
C GLU A 70 -4.58 -11.76 7.08
N GLN A 71 -4.62 -12.76 6.20
CA GLN A 71 -5.02 -12.60 4.79
C GLN A 71 -6.42 -11.98 4.65
N SER A 72 -7.34 -12.33 5.56
CA SER A 72 -8.71 -11.82 5.56
C SER A 72 -8.78 -10.31 5.87
N VAL A 73 -7.91 -9.82 6.75
CA VAL A 73 -7.81 -8.40 7.12
C VAL A 73 -7.27 -7.61 5.94
N PHE A 74 -6.21 -8.11 5.29
CA PHE A 74 -5.70 -7.55 4.03
C PHE A 74 -6.79 -7.50 2.96
N GLY A 75 -7.53 -8.60 2.77
CA GLY A 75 -8.62 -8.67 1.80
C GLY A 75 -9.68 -7.59 2.01
N LYS A 76 -10.14 -7.40 3.26
CA LYS A 76 -11.10 -6.34 3.61
C LYS A 76 -10.53 -4.94 3.36
N PHE A 77 -9.28 -4.71 3.76
CA PHE A 77 -8.58 -3.46 3.52
C PHE A 77 -8.49 -3.14 2.02
N PHE A 78 -8.08 -4.11 1.21
CA PHE A 78 -7.89 -3.94 -0.23
C PHE A 78 -9.20 -3.68 -0.95
N VAL A 79 -10.27 -4.40 -0.60
CA VAL A 79 -11.63 -4.14 -1.12
C VAL A 79 -12.09 -2.73 -0.74
N LYS A 80 -11.87 -2.29 0.49
CA LYS A 80 -12.22 -0.93 0.93
C LYS A 80 -11.49 0.15 0.13
N LYS A 81 -10.27 -0.11 -0.32
CA LYS A 81 -9.44 0.85 -1.07
C LYS A 81 -9.62 0.79 -2.59
N THR A 82 -9.97 -0.36 -3.14
CA THR A 82 -9.97 -0.58 -4.59
C THR A 82 -11.35 -0.93 -5.17
N GLY A 83 -12.32 -1.28 -4.30
CA GLY A 83 -13.64 -1.76 -4.70
C GLY A 83 -13.67 -3.23 -5.15
N VAL A 84 -12.54 -3.92 -5.23
CA VAL A 84 -12.45 -5.30 -5.71
C VAL A 84 -11.55 -6.15 -4.81
N SER A 85 -11.73 -7.47 -4.83
CA SER A 85 -10.89 -8.37 -4.04
C SER A 85 -9.49 -8.52 -4.65
N PRO A 86 -8.44 -8.79 -3.83
CA PRO A 86 -7.08 -9.01 -4.34
C PRO A 86 -7.00 -10.10 -5.42
N MET A 87 -7.74 -11.20 -5.21
CA MET A 87 -7.81 -12.30 -6.19
C MET A 87 -8.43 -11.84 -7.50
N LYS A 88 -9.58 -11.14 -7.44
CA LYS A 88 -10.25 -10.62 -8.64
C LYS A 88 -9.38 -9.62 -9.40
N PHE A 89 -8.66 -8.77 -8.66
CA PHE A 89 -7.70 -7.82 -9.23
C PHE A 89 -6.59 -8.54 -10.02
N ARG A 90 -6.01 -9.59 -9.43
CA ARG A 90 -4.99 -10.41 -10.11
C ARG A 90 -5.54 -11.13 -11.35
N THR A 91 -6.70 -11.76 -11.24
CA THR A 91 -7.33 -12.47 -12.38
C THR A 91 -7.64 -11.52 -13.54
N GLN A 92 -8.08 -10.30 -13.26
CA GLN A 92 -8.33 -9.29 -14.31
C GLN A 92 -7.04 -8.97 -15.06
N ARG A 93 -5.93 -8.75 -14.34
CA ARG A 93 -4.61 -8.54 -14.95
C ARG A 93 -4.14 -9.73 -15.79
N GLU A 94 -4.37 -10.97 -15.35
CA GLU A 94 -4.05 -12.16 -16.15
C GLU A 94 -4.88 -12.23 -17.45
N ARG A 95 -6.18 -11.87 -17.39
CA ARG A 95 -7.02 -11.76 -18.59
C ARG A 95 -6.53 -10.68 -19.53
N ASP A 96 -6.19 -9.50 -19.01
CA ASP A 96 -5.70 -8.38 -19.81
C ASP A 96 -4.37 -8.72 -20.48
N LYS A 97 -3.43 -9.34 -19.76
CA LYS A 97 -2.18 -9.87 -20.33
C LYS A 97 -2.44 -10.90 -21.44
N LYS A 98 -3.37 -11.82 -21.24
CA LYS A 98 -3.71 -12.84 -22.23
C LYS A 98 -4.30 -12.21 -23.51
N ASN A 99 -5.14 -11.18 -23.38
CA ASN A 99 -5.68 -10.44 -24.52
C ASN A 99 -4.59 -9.69 -25.31
N TYR A 100 -3.55 -9.18 -24.65
CA TYR A 100 -2.41 -8.54 -25.32
C TYR A 100 -1.43 -9.53 -25.97
N LEU A 101 -1.28 -10.72 -25.40
CA LEU A 101 -0.36 -11.76 -25.89
C LEU A 101 -0.98 -12.65 -26.97
N LEU A 102 -2.31 -12.65 -27.11
CA LEU A 102 -3.04 -13.38 -28.15
C LEU A 102 -4.12 -12.48 -28.80
N PRO A 103 -3.74 -11.38 -29.48
CA PRO A 103 -4.69 -10.61 -30.26
C PRO A 103 -5.01 -11.38 -31.55
N ASN A 104 -6.16 -12.07 -31.56
CA ASN A 104 -6.70 -12.94 -32.61
C ASN A 104 -6.19 -14.39 -32.57
N ALA A 105 -6.96 -15.26 -31.92
CA ALA A 105 -7.08 -16.66 -32.27
C ALA A 105 -8.54 -16.94 -32.64
#